data_AF-A0A314KNU5-F1
#
_entry.id   AF-A0A314KNU5-F1
#
_cell.length_a   1.000
_cell.length_b   1.000
_cell.length_c   1.000
_cell.angle_alpha   90.00
_cell.angle_beta   90.00
_cell.angle_gamma   90.00
#
_symmetry.space_group_name_H-M   'P 1'
#
loop_
_entity.id
_entity.type
_entity.pdbx_description
1 polymer ?
#
loop_
_entity_poly.entity_id
_entity_poly.type
_entity_poly.pdbx_seq_one_letter_code
_entity_poly.pdbx_strand_id
1 'polypeptide(L)'
;TASKHPVYMPHTAGRYQAKRFRKAQCPIVKRLTNSLMMHGRNNGKKLMAIRIIKHAMEIIHLLTDQNPIQVIVDDVINRCTLMIGA
;
A
#
# COMPACT_ATOMS: atom_id res chain seq x y z
N THR A 1 -13.00 2.57 -15.24
CA THR A 1 -13.67 1.86 -14.13
C THR A 1 -12.63 1.03 -13.36
N ALA A 2 -11.83 1.70 -12.54
CA ALA A 2 -10.64 1.10 -11.93
C ALA A 2 -10.99 0.23 -10.70
N SER A 3 -10.28 -0.90 -10.59
CA SER A 3 -10.38 -1.96 -9.58
C SER A 3 -10.39 -1.45 -8.13
N LYS A 4 -11.59 -1.20 -7.58
CA LYS A 4 -11.78 -1.16 -6.13
C LYS A 4 -11.93 -2.60 -5.68
N HIS A 5 -10.83 -3.21 -5.21
CA HIS A 5 -10.90 -4.44 -4.42
C HIS A 5 -11.07 -4.02 -2.95
N PRO A 6 -12.29 -3.93 -2.41
CA PRO A 6 -12.46 -3.62 -1.00
C PRO A 6 -11.90 -4.78 -0.19
N VAL A 7 -10.86 -4.52 0.60
CA VAL A 7 -10.24 -5.51 1.48
C VAL A 7 -10.09 -4.87 2.86
N TYR A 8 -10.71 -5.46 3.87
CA TYR A 8 -10.62 -4.99 5.26
C TYR A 8 -9.19 -5.08 5.81
N MET A 9 -8.45 -6.09 5.38
CA MET A 9 -7.06 -6.32 5.79
C MET A 9 -6.19 -6.45 4.53
N PRO A 10 -5.01 -5.79 4.46
CA PRO A 10 -4.08 -5.90 3.33
C PRO A 10 -3.35 -7.25 3.26
N HIS A 11 -4.02 -8.33 3.69
CA HIS A 11 -3.55 -9.70 3.68
C HIS A 11 -4.40 -10.57 2.75
N THR A 12 -4.16 -10.48 1.45
CA THR A 12 -4.71 -11.45 0.48
C THR A 12 -3.73 -12.58 0.22
N ALA A 13 -4.24 -13.80 0.08
CA ALA A 13 -3.50 -14.99 -0.37
C ALA A 13 -3.30 -15.04 -1.92
N GLY A 14 -3.82 -14.05 -2.65
CA GLY A 14 -3.73 -14.00 -4.10
C GLY A 14 -2.29 -13.88 -4.63
N ARG A 15 -1.99 -14.61 -5.72
CA ARG A 15 -0.70 -14.58 -6.44
C ARG A 15 -0.74 -13.56 -7.59
N TYR A 16 -0.23 -12.36 -7.32
CA TYR A 16 -0.26 -11.22 -8.27
C TYR A 16 0.91 -11.18 -9.26
N GLN A 17 1.89 -12.07 -9.12
CA GLN A 17 3.12 -12.09 -9.93
C GLN A 17 3.10 -13.11 -11.08
N ALA A 18 2.09 -13.97 -11.15
CA ALA A 18 2.07 -15.09 -12.10
C ALA A 18 1.84 -14.68 -13.56
N LYS A 19 1.24 -13.53 -13.84
CA LYS A 19 1.08 -13.00 -15.22
C LYS A 19 1.54 -11.54 -15.28
N ARG A 20 2.02 -11.11 -16.45
CA ARG A 20 2.36 -9.71 -16.74
C ARG A 20 1.18 -8.80 -16.40
N PHE A 21 1.44 -7.66 -15.78
CA PHE A 21 0.45 -6.66 -15.33
C PHE A 21 -0.53 -7.06 -14.20
N ARG A 22 -0.55 -8.31 -13.71
CA ARG A 22 -1.40 -8.66 -12.53
C ARG A 22 -1.02 -7.94 -11.23
N LYS A 23 0.19 -7.37 -11.15
CA LYS A 23 0.60 -6.50 -10.04
C LYS A 23 -0.22 -5.22 -9.96
N ALA A 24 -0.84 -4.76 -11.05
CA ALA A 24 -1.72 -3.59 -11.07
C ALA A 24 -3.06 -3.85 -10.35
N GLN A 25 -3.52 -5.12 -10.33
CA GLN A 25 -4.73 -5.52 -9.60
C GLN A 25 -4.50 -5.70 -8.10
N CYS A 26 -3.24 -5.66 -7.63
CA CYS A 26 -2.95 -5.75 -6.21
C CYS A 26 -3.33 -4.45 -5.49
N PRO A 27 -4.07 -4.50 -4.37
CA PRO A 27 -4.37 -3.31 -3.57
C PRO A 27 -3.11 -2.51 -3.21
N ILE A 28 -3.17 -1.18 -3.31
CA ILE A 28 -2.03 -0.28 -3.10
C ILE A 28 -1.44 -0.46 -1.70
N VAL A 29 -2.28 -0.52 -0.66
CA VAL A 29 -1.86 -0.74 0.74
C VAL A 29 -1.11 -2.07 0.91
N LYS A 30 -1.51 -3.13 0.20
CA LYS A 30 -0.80 -4.41 0.21
C LYS A 30 0.56 -4.30 -0.48
N ARG A 31 0.68 -3.52 -1.56
CA ARG A 31 1.97 -3.26 -2.21
C ARG A 31 2.92 -2.53 -1.25
N LEU A 32 2.42 -1.51 -0.55
CA LEU A 32 3.17 -0.82 0.51
C LEU A 32 3.63 -1.79 1.60
N THR A 33 2.73 -2.64 2.11
CA THR A 33 3.05 -3.66 3.13
C THR A 33 4.18 -4.59 2.67
N ASN A 34 4.16 -5.03 1.40
CA ASN A 34 5.20 -5.89 0.86
C ASN A 34 6.57 -5.18 0.77
N SER A 35 6.58 -3.89 0.41
CA SER A 35 7.81 -3.10 0.35
C SER A 35 8.47 -2.87 1.72
N LEU A 36 7.73 -2.97 2.83
CA LEU A 36 8.29 -2.85 4.18
C LEU A 36 9.12 -4.08 4.63
N MET A 37 8.99 -5.22 3.95
CA MET A 37 9.61 -6.49 4.33
C MET A 37 10.87 -6.86 3.53
N MET A 38 11.50 -5.89 2.85
CA MET A 38 12.57 -6.14 1.86
C MET A 38 13.90 -6.63 2.47
N HIS A 39 14.17 -6.30 3.74
CA HIS A 39 15.40 -6.71 4.42
C HIS A 39 15.27 -8.13 4.98
N GLY A 40 16.33 -8.95 4.88
CA GLY A 40 16.30 -10.37 5.23
C GLY A 40 15.71 -10.69 6.61
N ARG A 41 16.01 -9.88 7.64
CA ARG A 41 15.46 -10.03 9.01
C ARG A 41 13.96 -9.77 9.10
N ASN A 42 13.39 -9.04 8.16
CA ASN A 42 11.98 -8.62 8.12
C ASN A 42 11.15 -9.43 7.12
N ASN A 43 11.78 -10.35 6.39
CA ASN A 43 11.08 -11.18 5.41
C ASN A 43 10.02 -12.06 6.08
N GLY A 44 8.87 -12.23 5.42
CA GLY A 44 7.75 -13.03 5.92
C GLY A 44 6.97 -12.43 7.10
N LYS A 45 7.41 -11.33 7.71
CA LYS A 45 6.77 -10.71 8.90
C LYS A 45 5.59 -9.81 8.53
N LYS A 46 4.62 -10.36 7.81
CA LYS A 46 3.51 -9.60 7.25
C LYS A 46 2.55 -9.04 8.28
N LEU A 47 2.22 -9.80 9.33
CA LEU A 47 1.37 -9.30 10.42
C LEU A 47 2.00 -8.11 11.16
N MET A 48 3.33 -8.12 11.33
CA MET A 48 4.06 -7.01 11.94
C MET A 48 3.98 -5.76 11.06
N ALA A 49 4.21 -5.90 9.76
CA ALA A 49 4.10 -4.78 8.81
C ALA A 49 2.68 -4.18 8.75
N ILE A 50 1.64 -5.03 8.83
CA ILE A 50 0.24 -4.57 8.85
C ILE A 50 -0.07 -3.74 10.11
N ARG A 51 0.46 -4.14 11.28
CA ARG A 51 0.30 -3.37 12.52
C ARG A 51 0.96 -2.00 12.42
N ILE A 52 2.16 -1.92 11.85
CA ILE A 52 2.85 -0.64 11.62
C ILE A 52 2.02 0.28 10.72
N ILE A 53 1.46 -0.26 9.63
CA ILE A 53 0.60 0.52 8.72
C ILE A 53 -0.69 0.98 9.42
N LYS A 54 -1.30 0.15 10.27
CA LYS A 54 -2.50 0.54 11.04
C LYS A 54 -2.23 1.78 11.89
N HIS A 55 -1.13 1.76 12.65
CA HIS A 55 -0.73 2.89 13.48
C HIS A 55 -0.37 4.13 12.65
N ALA A 56 0.31 3.95 11.51
CA ALA A 56 0.62 5.08 10.61
C ALA A 56 -0.66 5.72 10.04
N MET A 57 -1.65 4.92 9.65
CA MET A 57 -2.94 5.43 9.15
C MET A 57 -3.74 6.15 10.24
N GLU A 58 -3.68 5.69 11.49
CA GLU A 58 -4.28 6.37 12.64
C GLU A 58 -3.62 7.75 12.87
N ILE A 59 -2.28 7.82 12.83
CA ILE A 59 -1.54 9.10 12.95
C ILE A 59 -1.90 10.05 11.81
N ILE A 60 -1.95 9.59 10.56
CA ILE A 60 -2.31 10.43 9.41
C ILE A 60 -3.73 11.01 9.59
N HIS A 61 -4.68 10.18 10.02
CA HIS A 61 -6.04 10.65 10.26
C HIS A 61 -6.10 11.73 11.35
N LEU A 62 -5.40 11.52 12.46
CA LEU A 62 -5.34 12.49 13.57
C LEU A 62 -4.63 13.80 13.21
N LEU A 63 -3.69 13.78 12.26
CA LEU A 63 -2.94 14.97 11.86
C LEU A 63 -3.61 15.78 10.75
N THR A 64 -4.40 15.12 9.89
CA THR A 64 -4.95 15.75 8.67
C THR A 64 -6.46 15.86 8.67
N ASP A 65 -7.16 15.19 9.59
CA ASP A 65 -8.62 15.03 9.63
C ASP A 65 -9.24 14.48 8.32
N GLN A 66 -8.40 13.91 7.45
CA GLN A 66 -8.81 13.34 6.16
C GLN A 66 -8.81 11.81 6.21
N ASN A 67 -9.40 11.21 5.16
CA ASN A 67 -9.32 9.76 4.98
C ASN A 67 -7.88 9.37 4.63
N PRO A 68 -7.18 8.59 5.49
CA PRO A 68 -5.76 8.28 5.29
C PRO A 68 -5.51 7.47 4.01
N ILE A 69 -6.51 6.75 3.49
CA ILE A 69 -6.39 6.03 2.21
C ILE A 69 -6.26 7.00 1.05
N GLN A 70 -7.01 8.10 1.05
CA GLN A 70 -6.93 9.12 -0.01
C GLN A 70 -5.58 9.82 0.04
N VAL A 71 -5.12 10.22 1.22
CA VAL A 71 -3.80 10.85 1.41
C VAL A 71 -2.68 9.99 0.83
N ILE A 72 -2.70 8.67 1.05
CA ILE A 72 -1.70 7.75 0.49
C ILE A 72 -1.80 7.66 -1.04
N VAL A 73 -3.01 7.65 -1.60
CA VAL A 73 -3.22 7.60 -3.06
C VAL A 73 -2.72 8.90 -3.71
N ASP A 74 -3.07 10.04 -3.13
CA ASP A 74 -2.69 11.36 -3.62
C ASP A 74 -1.17 11.55 -3.56
N ASP A 75 -0.52 11.13 -2.47
CA ASP A 75 0.95 11.19 -2.35
C ASP A 75 1.65 10.33 -3.43
N VAL A 76 1.16 9.12 -3.69
CA VAL A 76 1.71 8.26 -4.76
C VAL A 76 1.56 8.91 -6.13
N ILE A 77 0.42 9.56 -6.41
CA ILE A 77 0.19 10.27 -7.68
C ILE A 77 1.13 11.46 -7.80
N ASN A 78 1.24 12.28 -6.75
CA ASN A 78 2.05 13.49 -6.72
C ASN A 78 3.54 13.16 -6.91
N ARG A 79 4.06 12.17 -6.15
CA ARG A 79 5.46 11.71 -6.26
C ARG A 79 5.79 11.08 -7.60
N CYS A 80 4.85 10.33 -8.21
CA CYS A 80 5.07 9.73 -9.52
C CYS A 80 5.08 10.78 -10.64
N THR A 81 4.26 11.83 -10.53
CA THR A 81 4.14 12.91 -11.53
C THR A 81 5.36 13.84 -11.52
N LEU A 82 5.92 14.11 -10.33
CA LEU A 82 7.15 14.91 -10.20
C LEU A 82 8.39 14.26 -10.86
N MET A 83 8.40 12.93 -11.07
CA MET A 83 9.52 12.22 -11.72
C MET A 83 9.52 12.27 -13.26
N ILE A 84 8.41 12.66 -13.90
CA ILE A 84 8.26 12.71 -15.37
C ILE A 84 8.33 14.14 -15.92
N GLY A 85 8.42 15.15 -15.04
CA GLY A 85 8.46 16.57 -15.38
C GLY A 85 9.82 17.26 -15.17
N ALA A 86 10.91 16.50 -15.02
CA ALA A 86 12.29 17.00 -14.96
C ALA A 86 13.18 16.25 -15.95
#